data_AF-A0A969B3E9-F1
#
_entry.id   AF-A0A969B3E9-F1
#
_cell.length_a   1.000
_cell.length_b   1.000
_cell.length_c   1.000
_cell.angle_alpha   90.00
_cell.angle_beta   90.00
_cell.angle_gamma   90.00
#
_symmetry.space_group_name_H-M   'P 1'
#
loop_
_entity.id
_entity.type
_entity.pdbx_description
1 polymer ?
#
loop_
_entity_poly.entity_id
_entity_poly.type
_entity_poly.pdbx_seq_one_letter_code
_entity_poly.pdbx_strand_id
1 'polypeptide(L)'
;MIYTQRELGQTDIWAVPVGGREPIRLISSPEDDRDPVWSPNGTRIAYASREQDSNWDLYVYDLPTNSTTRLTYNLAFEAGPTWSPDGVFLAYEGYQRGTHLDIFIVRADASEPAQRLPDSSDSADFSPAWSPSGRLIAFVSWRMVIRIFTFIT
;
A
#
# COMPACT_ATOMS: atom_id res chain seq x y z
N MET A 1 3.44 16.27 5.13
CA MET A 1 4.24 15.01 5.20
C MET A 1 3.41 13.97 5.94
N ILE A 2 3.48 12.69 5.58
CA ILE A 2 2.88 11.59 6.35
C ILE A 2 3.98 10.60 6.73
N TYR A 3 3.91 10.04 7.93
CA TYR A 3 4.95 9.18 8.49
C TYR A 3 4.36 8.32 9.62
N THR A 4 5.14 7.37 10.10
CA THR A 4 4.77 6.57 11.28
C THR A 4 5.52 7.01 12.54
N GLN A 5 4.87 6.90 13.68
CA GLN A 5 5.45 7.19 14.98
C GLN A 5 5.03 6.11 15.97
N ARG A 6 6.00 5.59 16.74
CA ARG A 6 5.74 4.58 17.77
C ARG A 6 5.49 5.25 19.12
N GLU A 7 4.32 5.05 19.70
CA GLU A 7 3.94 5.53 21.02
C GLU A 7 3.29 4.40 21.83
N LEU A 8 3.56 4.34 23.14
CA LEU A 8 2.92 3.39 24.07
C LEU A 8 2.93 1.90 23.64
N GLY A 9 3.87 1.51 22.77
CA GLY A 9 4.02 0.13 22.32
C GLY A 9 3.42 -0.18 20.95
N GLN A 10 2.74 0.76 20.31
CA GLN A 10 2.15 0.61 18.97
C GLN A 10 2.62 1.71 18.02
N THR A 11 2.54 1.46 16.72
CA THR A 11 2.96 2.37 15.66
C THR A 11 1.73 2.94 14.99
N ASP A 12 1.63 4.25 14.93
CA ASP A 12 0.48 4.96 14.35
C ASP A 12 0.91 5.82 13.17
N ILE A 13 -0.07 6.27 12.38
CA ILE A 13 0.19 7.16 11.24
C ILE A 13 -0.11 8.60 11.61
N TRP A 14 0.90 9.44 11.38
CA TRP A 14 0.90 10.86 11.70
C TRP A 14 1.11 11.69 10.44
N ALA A 15 0.59 12.91 10.45
CA ALA A 15 0.85 13.88 9.41
C ALA A 15 1.30 15.22 9.97
N VAL A 16 2.18 15.88 9.22
CA VAL A 16 2.52 17.29 9.41
C VAL A 16 1.82 18.11 8.32
N PRO A 17 0.85 18.97 8.66
CA PRO A 17 0.18 19.85 7.71
C PRO A 17 1.16 20.81 7.03
N VAL A 18 0.93 21.16 5.77
CA VAL A 18 1.74 22.16 5.07
C VAL A 18 1.54 23.53 5.73
N GLY A 19 2.63 24.14 6.20
CA GLY A 19 2.58 25.41 6.95
C GLY A 19 2.18 25.25 8.43
N GLY A 20 1.80 24.05 8.86
CA GLY A 20 1.59 23.71 10.27
C GLY A 20 2.91 23.39 10.97
N ARG A 21 2.96 23.58 12.29
CA ARG A 21 4.12 23.22 13.11
C ARG A 21 3.89 21.95 13.92
N GLU A 22 2.64 21.65 14.27
CA GLU A 22 2.29 20.51 15.12
C GLU A 22 1.85 19.30 14.29
N PRO A 23 2.46 18.13 14.51
CA PRO A 23 1.98 16.88 13.95
C PRO A 23 0.58 16.50 14.47
N ILE A 24 -0.21 15.86 13.63
CA ILE A 24 -1.52 15.31 13.97
C ILE A 24 -1.51 13.80 13.80
N ARG A 25 -2.03 13.06 14.79
CA ARG A 25 -2.30 11.63 14.66
C ARG A 25 -3.54 11.45 13.79
N LEU A 26 -3.37 10.81 12.63
CA LEU A 26 -4.45 10.64 11.65
C LEU A 26 -5.12 9.28 11.76
N ILE A 27 -4.32 8.23 11.92
CA ILE A 27 -4.81 6.86 12.09
C ILE A 27 -4.24 6.33 13.39
N SER A 28 -5.12 5.75 14.19
CA SER A 28 -4.84 5.25 15.52
C SER A 28 -5.50 3.90 15.70
N SER A 29 -4.93 2.87 15.07
CA SER A 29 -5.42 1.51 15.23
C SER A 29 -4.93 0.89 16.55
N PRO A 30 -5.62 -0.13 17.08
CA PRO A 30 -5.16 -0.87 18.27
C PRO A 30 -3.81 -1.57 18.10
N GLU A 31 -3.41 -1.86 16.86
CA GLU A 31 -2.19 -2.56 16.49
C GLU A 31 -1.25 -1.67 15.65
N ASP A 32 -0.09 -2.19 15.23
CA ASP A 32 0.87 -1.44 14.42
C ASP A 32 0.33 -1.12 13.00
N ASP A 33 0.51 0.13 12.59
CA ASP A 33 0.29 0.67 11.24
C ASP A 33 1.62 1.04 10.56
N ARG A 34 1.71 0.91 9.23
CA ARG A 34 2.90 1.30 8.47
C ARG A 34 2.67 1.62 7.00
N ASP A 35 3.75 2.07 6.37
CA ASP A 35 3.88 2.38 4.95
C ASP A 35 2.76 3.30 4.42
N PRO A 36 2.46 4.43 5.10
CA PRO A 36 1.36 5.29 4.69
C PRO A 36 1.68 6.08 3.43
N VAL A 37 0.73 6.13 2.50
CA VAL A 37 0.83 6.89 1.25
C VAL A 37 -0.46 7.64 0.94
N TRP A 38 -0.31 8.91 0.56
CA TRP A 38 -1.42 9.75 0.13
C TRP A 38 -1.91 9.35 -1.26
N SER A 39 -3.23 9.36 -1.45
CA SER A 39 -3.82 9.30 -2.80
C SER A 39 -3.42 10.54 -3.61
N PRO A 40 -3.41 10.45 -4.97
CA PRO A 40 -2.98 11.57 -5.82
C PRO A 40 -3.77 12.87 -5.61
N ASN A 41 -5.06 12.74 -5.26
CA ASN A 41 -5.94 13.86 -4.96
C ASN A 41 -5.88 14.35 -3.49
N GLY A 42 -5.09 13.70 -2.64
CA GLY A 42 -4.91 14.07 -1.23
C GLY A 42 -6.12 13.81 -0.32
N THR A 43 -7.12 13.04 -0.75
CA THR A 43 -8.34 12.79 0.04
C THR A 43 -8.37 11.45 0.76
N ARG A 44 -7.44 10.54 0.43
CA ARG A 44 -7.35 9.20 1.00
C ARG A 44 -5.91 8.87 1.37
N ILE A 45 -5.75 7.96 2.32
CA ILE A 45 -4.46 7.40 2.74
C ILE A 45 -4.55 5.89 2.60
N ALA A 46 -3.64 5.28 1.85
CA ALA A 46 -3.43 3.83 1.87
C ALA A 46 -2.31 3.50 2.85
N TYR A 47 -2.44 2.37 3.56
CA TYR A 47 -1.48 1.93 4.56
C TYR A 47 -1.61 0.43 4.81
N ALA A 48 -0.62 -0.15 5.48
CA ALA A 48 -0.68 -1.53 5.98
C ALA A 48 -0.96 -1.52 7.49
N SER A 49 -1.83 -2.40 7.97
CA SER A 49 -2.17 -2.52 9.40
C SER A 49 -2.30 -3.97 9.84
N ARG A 50 -2.15 -4.21 11.15
CA ARG A 50 -2.32 -5.50 11.82
C ARG A 50 -3.62 -5.68 12.59
N GLU A 51 -4.51 -4.69 12.50
CA GLU A 51 -5.64 -4.49 13.41
C GLU A 51 -6.61 -5.69 13.60
N GLN A 52 -6.80 -6.58 12.61
CA GLN A 52 -7.81 -7.65 12.72
C GLN A 52 -7.23 -9.05 12.93
N ASP A 53 -6.30 -9.49 12.09
CA ASP A 53 -5.90 -10.90 12.01
C ASP A 53 -4.43 -11.14 12.37
N SER A 54 -3.76 -10.18 13.03
CA SER A 54 -2.32 -10.18 13.34
C SER A 54 -1.37 -10.26 12.13
N ASN A 55 -1.92 -10.34 10.91
CA ASN A 55 -1.20 -10.22 9.65
C ASN A 55 -1.27 -8.79 9.12
N TRP A 56 -0.35 -8.47 8.20
CA TRP A 56 -0.35 -7.18 7.54
C TRP A 56 -1.31 -7.25 6.36
N ASP A 57 -2.38 -6.46 6.42
CA ASP A 57 -3.32 -6.26 5.34
C ASP A 57 -3.31 -4.78 4.90
N LEU A 58 -3.78 -4.51 3.69
CA LEU A 58 -3.93 -3.15 3.19
C LEU A 58 -5.27 -2.54 3.57
N TYR A 59 -5.20 -1.26 3.91
CA TYR A 59 -6.35 -0.44 4.25
C TYR A 59 -6.30 0.88 3.49
N VAL A 60 -7.47 1.46 3.24
CA VAL A 60 -7.64 2.82 2.76
C VAL A 60 -8.52 3.60 3.73
N TYR A 61 -7.98 4.69 4.25
CA TYR A 61 -8.70 5.67 5.06
C TYR A 61 -9.14 6.84 4.18
N ASP A 62 -10.44 7.12 4.16
CA ASP A 62 -11.04 8.25 3.47
C ASP A 62 -11.30 9.39 4.45
N LEU A 63 -10.62 10.53 4.23
CA LEU A 63 -10.70 11.69 5.13
C LEU A 63 -12.07 12.39 5.05
N PRO A 64 -12.63 12.70 3.87
CA PRO A 64 -13.97 13.29 3.76
C PRO A 64 -15.07 12.52 4.51
N THR A 65 -15.08 11.19 4.41
CA THR A 65 -16.12 10.36 5.03
C THR A 65 -15.73 9.85 6.41
N ASN A 66 -14.48 10.04 6.83
CA ASN A 66 -13.92 9.48 8.06
C ASN A 66 -14.15 7.96 8.17
N SER A 67 -13.91 7.25 7.07
CA SER A 67 -14.17 5.80 6.99
C SER A 67 -12.94 5.04 6.52
N THR A 68 -12.74 3.86 7.09
CA THR A 68 -11.66 2.94 6.70
C THR A 68 -12.23 1.73 5.97
N THR A 69 -11.60 1.36 4.87
CA THR A 69 -11.90 0.15 4.09
C THR A 69 -10.68 -0.77 4.09
N ARG A 70 -10.87 -2.03 4.51
CA ARG A 70 -9.86 -3.09 4.34
C ARG A 70 -9.92 -3.60 2.90
N LEU A 71 -8.77 -3.71 2.25
CA LEU A 71 -8.66 -4.09 0.83
C LEU A 71 -8.21 -5.53 0.63
N THR A 72 -7.41 -6.06 1.56
CA THR A 72 -6.89 -7.42 1.49
C THR A 72 -7.24 -8.19 2.76
N TYR A 73 -7.33 -9.51 2.63
CA TYR A 73 -7.85 -10.41 3.68
C TYR A 73 -7.02 -11.70 3.78
N ASN A 74 -5.77 -11.65 3.36
CA ASN A 74 -4.96 -12.86 3.20
C ASN A 74 -4.23 -13.19 4.51
N LEU A 75 -3.92 -14.47 4.71
CA LEU A 75 -3.13 -14.90 5.86
C LEU A 75 -1.62 -14.68 5.67
N ALA A 76 -1.23 -13.91 4.66
CA ALA A 76 0.14 -13.65 4.27
C ALA A 76 0.46 -12.16 4.43
N PHE A 77 1.74 -11.80 4.41
CA PHE A 77 2.17 -10.41 4.53
C PHE A 77 1.81 -9.61 3.28
N GLU A 78 1.23 -8.42 3.48
CA GLU A 78 0.88 -7.46 2.42
C GLU A 78 1.19 -6.03 2.89
N ALA A 79 1.98 -5.27 2.14
CA ALA A 79 2.47 -3.95 2.55
C ALA A 79 3.03 -3.11 1.39
N GLY A 80 3.69 -1.99 1.71
CA GLY A 80 4.32 -1.12 0.71
C GLY A 80 3.37 -0.63 -0.40
N PRO A 81 2.16 -0.10 -0.08
CA PRO A 81 1.23 0.34 -1.11
C PRO A 81 1.74 1.56 -1.87
N THR A 82 1.39 1.64 -3.15
CA THR A 82 1.61 2.81 -4.02
C THR A 82 0.39 3.07 -4.90
N TRP A 83 -0.02 4.33 -5.01
CA TRP A 83 -1.19 4.71 -5.79
C TRP A 83 -0.87 4.80 -7.28
N SER A 84 -1.79 4.26 -8.08
CA SER A 84 -1.93 4.63 -9.49
C SER A 84 -2.21 6.15 -9.62
N PRO A 85 -1.75 6.81 -10.70
CA PRO A 85 -1.91 8.26 -10.85
C PRO A 85 -3.37 8.73 -10.92
N ASP A 86 -4.29 7.87 -11.36
CA ASP A 86 -5.74 8.15 -11.40
C ASP A 86 -6.42 7.90 -10.04
N GLY A 87 -5.71 7.30 -9.08
CA GLY A 87 -6.22 6.97 -7.75
C GLY A 87 -7.20 5.80 -7.75
N VAL A 88 -7.27 4.97 -8.79
CA VAL A 88 -8.23 3.86 -8.85
C VAL A 88 -7.65 2.59 -8.23
N PHE A 89 -6.36 2.36 -8.45
CA PHE A 89 -5.64 1.16 -8.03
C PHE A 89 -4.51 1.47 -7.04
N LEU A 90 -4.18 0.46 -6.24
CA LEU A 90 -2.93 0.35 -5.50
C LEU A 90 -2.10 -0.77 -6.10
N ALA A 91 -0.79 -0.57 -6.25
CA ALA A 91 0.16 -1.67 -6.36
C ALA A 91 0.83 -1.86 -4.99
N TYR A 92 1.21 -3.08 -4.64
CA TYR A 92 1.73 -3.39 -3.32
C TYR A 92 2.58 -4.67 -3.32
N GLU A 93 3.33 -4.84 -2.24
CA GLU A 93 4.15 -6.03 -2.00
C GLU A 93 3.33 -7.05 -1.23
N GLY A 94 3.28 -8.30 -1.71
CA GLY A 94 2.50 -9.36 -1.07
C GLY A 94 3.15 -10.73 -1.17
N TYR A 95 2.83 -11.61 -0.23
CA TYR A 95 3.11 -13.03 -0.36
C TYR A 95 1.84 -13.80 -0.73
N GLN A 96 2.00 -14.82 -1.58
CA GLN A 96 1.05 -15.93 -1.64
C GLN A 96 1.63 -17.10 -0.85
N ARG A 97 0.78 -17.93 -0.25
CA ARG A 97 1.24 -19.00 0.64
C ARG A 97 2.22 -19.94 -0.09
N GLY A 98 3.44 -20.04 0.43
CA GLY A 98 4.50 -20.88 -0.16
C GLY A 98 5.22 -20.27 -1.37
N THR A 99 5.04 -18.96 -1.62
CA THR A 99 5.71 -18.24 -2.70
C THR A 99 6.72 -17.21 -2.17
N HIS A 100 7.40 -16.53 -3.08
CA HIS A 100 8.22 -15.36 -2.80
C HIS A 100 7.36 -14.09 -2.68
N LEU A 101 7.98 -13.00 -2.21
CA LEU A 101 7.37 -11.66 -2.24
C LEU A 101 7.18 -11.22 -3.68
N ASP A 102 6.03 -10.66 -4.00
CA ASP A 102 5.68 -10.25 -5.34
C ASP A 102 4.89 -8.95 -5.37
N ILE A 103 4.67 -8.42 -6.58
CA ILE A 103 3.86 -7.23 -6.79
C ILE A 103 2.43 -7.63 -7.17
N PHE A 104 1.50 -7.10 -6.39
CA PHE A 104 0.07 -7.26 -6.60
C PHE A 104 -0.57 -5.91 -6.87
N ILE A 105 -1.76 -5.94 -7.46
CA ILE A 105 -2.61 -4.79 -7.69
C ILE A 105 -4.00 -5.06 -7.12
N VAL A 106 -4.57 -4.05 -6.47
CA VAL A 106 -5.94 -4.09 -5.95
C VAL A 106 -6.65 -2.78 -6.25
N ARG A 107 -7.97 -2.82 -6.45
CA ARG A 107 -8.78 -1.61 -6.54
C ARG A 107 -8.93 -0.99 -5.16
N ALA A 108 -8.78 0.33 -5.08
CA ALA A 108 -8.83 1.06 -3.82
C ALA A 108 -10.24 1.16 -3.20
N ASP A 109 -11.27 0.74 -3.93
CA ASP A 109 -12.66 0.61 -3.47
C ASP A 109 -13.02 -0.83 -3.05
N ALA A 110 -12.06 -1.76 -3.11
CA ALA A 110 -12.25 -3.18 -2.82
C ALA A 110 -13.34 -3.86 -3.68
N SER A 111 -13.72 -3.28 -4.83
CA SER A 111 -14.79 -3.82 -5.66
C SER A 111 -14.40 -5.08 -6.44
N GLU A 112 -13.10 -5.38 -6.51
CA GLU A 112 -12.54 -6.53 -7.22
C GLU A 112 -11.44 -7.19 -6.39
N PRO A 113 -11.24 -8.51 -6.53
CA PRO A 113 -10.16 -9.20 -5.86
C PRO A 113 -8.80 -8.71 -6.35
N ALA A 114 -7.81 -8.71 -5.45
CA ALA A 114 -6.43 -8.40 -5.80
C ALA A 114 -5.88 -9.39 -6.84
N GLN A 115 -5.00 -8.90 -7.70
CA GLN A 115 -4.37 -9.66 -8.78
C GLN A 115 -2.85 -9.56 -8.69
N ARG A 116 -2.15 -10.68 -8.85
CA ARG A 116 -0.69 -10.71 -9.01
C ARG A 116 -0.34 -10.16 -10.39
N LEU A 117 0.73 -9.36 -10.50
CA LEU A 117 1.19 -8.90 -11.81
C LEU A 117 1.61 -10.10 -12.70
N PRO A 118 1.16 -10.19 -13.96
CA PRO A 118 1.65 -11.18 -14.91
C PRO A 118 3.11 -10.86 -15.25
N ASP A 119 3.98 -11.87 -15.29
CA ASP A 119 5.47 -11.79 -15.30
C ASP A 119 6.14 -11.72 -13.92
N SER A 120 5.35 -11.95 -12.88
CA SER A 120 5.84 -12.33 -11.57
C SER A 120 6.69 -13.60 -11.61
N SER A 121 7.79 -13.59 -10.87
CA SER A 121 8.93 -14.48 -11.12
C SER A 121 9.19 -15.42 -9.94
N ASP A 122 10.07 -16.43 -10.09
CA ASP A 122 10.51 -17.29 -8.96
C ASP A 122 11.45 -16.57 -7.96
N SER A 123 11.46 -15.24 -7.92
CA SER A 123 12.31 -14.44 -7.02
C SER A 123 11.52 -13.29 -6.43
N ALA A 124 12.02 -12.75 -5.32
CA ALA A 124 11.37 -11.62 -4.66
C ALA A 124 11.39 -10.35 -5.54
N ASP A 125 10.21 -9.74 -5.68
CA ASP A 125 9.98 -8.45 -6.33
C ASP A 125 9.41 -7.47 -5.29
N PHE A 126 9.91 -6.22 -5.25
CA PHE A 126 9.59 -5.24 -4.20
C PHE A 126 9.70 -3.78 -4.69
N SER A 127 9.22 -2.85 -3.88
CA SER A 127 9.22 -1.40 -4.12
C SER A 127 8.55 -1.01 -5.45
N PRO A 128 7.26 -1.35 -5.64
CA PRO A 128 6.54 -1.00 -6.85
C PRO A 128 6.38 0.52 -6.99
N ALA A 129 6.43 1.01 -8.23
CA ALA A 129 6.17 2.41 -8.57
C ALA A 129 5.39 2.50 -9.88
N TRP A 130 4.26 3.22 -9.85
CA TRP A 130 3.50 3.50 -11.05
C TRP A 130 4.19 4.54 -11.93
N SER A 131 4.17 4.31 -13.24
CA SER A 131 4.49 5.35 -14.21
C SER A 131 3.46 6.49 -14.16
N PRO A 132 3.83 7.73 -14.53
CA PRO A 132 2.91 8.87 -14.52
C PRO A 132 1.65 8.69 -15.38
N SER A 133 1.73 7.85 -16.41
CA SER A 133 0.58 7.52 -17.27
C SER A 133 -0.30 6.41 -16.72
N GLY A 134 0.10 5.74 -15.64
CA GLY A 134 -0.61 4.61 -15.03
C GLY A 134 -0.53 3.29 -15.82
N ARG A 135 0.20 3.25 -16.95
CA ARG A 135 0.23 2.08 -17.84
C ARG A 135 1.32 1.07 -17.53
N LEU A 136 2.33 1.50 -16.78
CA LEU A 136 3.51 0.72 -16.43
C LEU A 136 3.71 0.74 -14.91
N ILE A 137 4.29 -0.34 -14.40
CA ILE A 137 4.84 -0.42 -13.04
C ILE A 137 6.31 -0.81 -13.15
N ALA A 138 7.17 -0.05 -12.46
CA ALA A 138 8.56 -0.42 -12.21
C ALA A 138 8.68 -1.05 -10.83
N PHE A 139 9.60 -1.99 -10.66
CA PHE A 139 9.88 -2.65 -9.39
C PHE A 139 11.34 -3.11 -9.35
N VAL A 140 11.82 -3.38 -8.14
CA VAL A 140 13.13 -3.99 -7.91
C VAL A 140 12.96 -5.49 -7.85
N SER A 141 13.83 -6.22 -8.56
CA SER A 141 13.84 -7.68 -8.56
C SER A 141 15.19 -8.20 -8.09
N TRP A 142 15.19 -9.23 -7.24
CA TRP A 142 16.43 -9.91 -6.84
C TRP A 142 17.10 -10.70 -7.98
N ARG A 143 16.49 -10.76 -9.17
CA ARG A 143 17.15 -11.16 -10.42
C ARG A 143 18.15 -10.12 -10.94
N MET A 144 19.07 -9.60 -10.11
CA MET A 144 20.19 -8.71 -10.46
C MET A 144 19.97 -7.64 -11.57
N VAL A 145 18.74 -7.16 -11.83
CA VAL A 145 18.44 -6.15 -12.87
C VAL A 145 17.06 -5.49 -12.60
N ILE A 146 16.95 -4.19 -12.86
CA ILE A 146 15.67 -3.42 -12.85
C ILE A 146 14.76 -3.88 -14.00
N ARG A 147 13.44 -3.96 -13.77
CA ARG A 147 12.43 -4.35 -14.79
C ARG A 147 11.31 -3.30 -14.90
N ILE A 148 10.72 -3.19 -16.09
CA ILE A 148 9.58 -2.31 -16.40
C ILE A 148 8.51 -3.18 -17.07
N PHE A 149 7.30 -3.25 -16.51
CA PHE A 149 6.17 -3.98 -17.10
C PHE A 149 5.18 -3.05 -17.81
N THR A 150 4.50 -3.54 -18.86
CA THR A 150 3.51 -2.78 -19.65
C THR A 150 2.15 -3.46 -19.67
N PHE A 151 1.08 -2.73 -19.29
CA PHE A 151 -0.28 -3.15 -19.59
C PHE A 151 -0.60 -2.87 -21.07
N ILE A 152 -0.85 -3.92 -21.83
CA ILE A 152 -1.49 -3.83 -23.15
C ILE A 152 -2.96 -4.15 -22.92
N THR A 153 -3.84 -3.20 -23.25
CA THR A 153 -5.30 -3.33 -23.22
C THR A 153 -5.80 -4.40 -24.19
#